data_AF-F4PP86-F1
#
_entry.id   AF-F4PP86-F1
#
_cell.length_a   1.000
_cell.length_b   1.000
_cell.length_c   1.000
_cell.angle_alpha   90.00
_cell.angle_beta   90.00
_cell.angle_gamma   90.00
#
_symmetry.space_group_name_H-M   'P 1'
#
loop_
_entity.id
_entity.type
_entity.pdbx_description
1 polymer ?
#
loop_
_entity_poly.entity_id
_entity_poly.type
_entity_poly.pdbx_seq_one_letter_code
_entity_poly.pdbx_strand_id
1 'polypeptide(L)'
;MVFTSQSFIDDVQRLINFYLCFNRTDNIGAQECIRKFKNRGLFSIPKPCRAKSKSKSIPESEFATLNSLNTQYNLNWNLTGDVCSNLKSVIGCDQQNVISLTLHPSNQSNSVYLIDIKNLTQLEEIHIYSGYIIASSYWQDTIYTLERLKSFYCYDKCFNSLPTWINVTASIPSNIFYSNIRSLSLPNLNDNVALPILDGENDKIVYLHITNTIKSIPQSYTQFKNLRELEVYSSNSTITFNSFDQFEKLEVLYLKHPKNSSKSLFPSSIQQSKSLKKINPSLFQTLSYPSFIHGSNLTSIDLQGNDLKTFKINIFSFNEVSLKRNNIAESMPNGNYSVFKSLNIMHNNIVGTVPEGLCRSFETSLSYNNFTGPVPDCWLCSPYLVAPYVLPNNFSNYQYPIKKLGCQSFEIYDYNQSISTMGGSIIIEGKDFGWTSVRANSASLPLVVLVPNNQLAIKVPAGTGRGYTTSHWFDDNQILYNFTYGYLPPVVDSIVILDDNETSIFISGSNYGINSTLVTLSINNVQHEIQFINHTLITIPRDSELGSGQEILITLLVDGQSFNATMIIQSDFASPSISIYQQLSTSNLFTFIFIILILNVV
;
A
#
# COMPACT_ATOMS: atom_id res chain seq x y z
N MET A 1 -29.24 -1.90 15.39
CA MET A 1 -29.09 -0.73 14.51
C MET A 1 -28.49 -1.20 13.21
N VAL A 2 -29.26 -1.08 12.14
CA VAL A 2 -28.86 -1.47 10.78
C VAL A 2 -27.96 -0.36 10.23
N PHE A 3 -26.67 -0.64 10.04
CA PHE A 3 -25.77 0.26 9.29
C PHE A 3 -25.93 0.00 7.79
N THR A 4 -27.01 0.49 7.20
CA THR A 4 -27.06 0.81 5.76
C THR A 4 -26.31 2.12 5.56
N SER A 5 -24.98 2.09 5.55
CA SER A 5 -24.25 3.28 5.11
C SER A 5 -24.12 3.24 3.58
N GLN A 6 -24.67 4.26 2.93
CA GLN A 6 -24.47 4.54 1.50
C GLN A 6 -22.97 4.47 1.12
N SER A 7 -22.07 4.72 2.07
CA SER A 7 -20.62 4.53 1.96
C SER A 7 -20.20 3.13 1.48
N PHE A 8 -20.77 2.06 2.03
CA PHE A 8 -20.40 0.69 1.66
C PHE A 8 -20.88 0.33 0.26
N ILE A 9 -22.08 0.78 -0.12
CA ILE A 9 -22.61 0.63 -1.48
C ILE A 9 -21.77 1.45 -2.46
N ASP A 10 -21.36 2.66 -2.09
CA ASP A 10 -20.50 3.51 -2.90
C ASP A 10 -19.10 2.91 -3.08
N ASP A 11 -18.54 2.24 -2.08
CA ASP A 11 -17.23 1.58 -2.17
C ASP A 11 -17.27 0.28 -2.98
N VAL A 12 -18.34 -0.51 -2.88
CA VAL A 12 -18.60 -1.66 -3.76
C VAL A 12 -18.84 -1.19 -5.20
N GLN A 13 -19.61 -0.12 -5.40
CA GLN A 13 -19.83 0.47 -6.73
C GLN A 13 -18.55 1.08 -7.32
N ARG A 14 -17.65 1.62 -6.48
CA ARG A 14 -16.30 2.06 -6.90
C ARG A 14 -15.43 0.89 -7.31
N LEU A 15 -15.49 -0.24 -6.60
CA LEU A 15 -14.79 -1.48 -6.98
C LEU A 15 -15.31 -2.02 -8.30
N ILE A 16 -16.64 -2.07 -8.49
CA ILE A 16 -17.27 -2.50 -9.75
C ILE A 16 -16.90 -1.56 -10.90
N ASN A 17 -16.85 -0.23 -10.66
CA ASN A 17 -16.47 0.74 -11.68
C ASN A 17 -14.96 0.67 -12.02
N PHE A 18 -14.10 0.38 -11.05
CA PHE A 18 -12.68 0.05 -11.27
C PHE A 18 -12.53 -1.25 -12.07
N TYR A 19 -13.39 -2.23 -11.80
CA TYR A 19 -13.41 -3.52 -12.47
C TYR A 19 -13.87 -3.44 -13.94
N LEU A 20 -14.95 -2.68 -14.20
CA LEU A 20 -15.44 -2.40 -15.56
C LEU A 20 -14.46 -1.53 -16.38
N CYS A 21 -13.65 -0.72 -15.71
CA CYS A 21 -12.58 0.09 -16.29
C CYS A 21 -11.40 -0.77 -16.79
N PHE A 22 -11.08 -1.86 -16.08
CA PHE A 22 -9.98 -2.78 -16.41
C PHE A 22 -10.32 -3.78 -17.54
N ASN A 23 -11.62 -4.05 -17.74
CA ASN A 23 -12.15 -4.98 -18.75
C ASN A 23 -12.60 -4.32 -20.05
N ARG A 24 -12.30 -3.02 -20.28
CA ARG A 24 -12.56 -2.39 -21.58
C ARG A 24 -11.65 -2.96 -22.66
N THR A 25 -12.27 -3.35 -23.78
CA THR A 25 -11.62 -3.97 -24.93
C THR A 25 -11.01 -2.96 -25.91
N ASP A 26 -11.31 -1.66 -25.75
CA ASP A 26 -10.79 -0.58 -26.59
C ASP A 26 -9.59 0.14 -25.94
N ASN A 27 -8.46 0.19 -26.65
CA ASN A 27 -7.19 0.76 -26.16
C ASN A 27 -7.29 2.24 -25.74
N ILE A 28 -8.24 2.99 -26.30
CA ILE A 28 -8.44 4.42 -26.03
C ILE A 28 -9.24 4.61 -24.73
N GLY A 29 -10.32 3.84 -24.54
CA GLY A 29 -11.14 3.87 -23.33
C GLY A 29 -10.41 3.38 -22.08
N ALA A 30 -9.53 2.38 -22.20
CA ALA A 30 -8.71 1.88 -21.10
C ALA A 30 -7.64 2.89 -20.65
N GLN A 31 -6.97 3.59 -21.59
CA GLN A 31 -5.98 4.62 -21.25
C GLN A 31 -6.61 5.86 -20.61
N GLU A 32 -7.79 6.27 -21.08
CA GLU A 32 -8.51 7.41 -20.51
C GLU A 32 -9.08 7.11 -19.12
N CYS A 33 -9.37 5.83 -18.84
CA CYS A 33 -9.86 5.37 -17.55
C CYS A 33 -8.73 5.18 -16.51
N ILE A 34 -7.56 4.66 -16.92
CA ILE A 34 -6.32 4.65 -16.11
C ILE A 34 -5.89 6.08 -15.77
N ARG A 35 -6.01 7.02 -16.70
CA ARG A 35 -5.79 8.45 -16.47
C ARG A 35 -6.74 9.03 -15.42
N LYS A 36 -8.01 8.59 -15.37
CA LYS A 36 -9.00 9.01 -14.35
C LYS A 36 -8.76 8.38 -12.97
N PHE A 37 -8.16 7.20 -12.87
CA PHE A 37 -7.80 6.56 -11.59
C PHE A 37 -6.43 7.00 -11.04
N LYS A 38 -5.44 7.29 -11.90
CA LYS A 38 -4.19 7.98 -11.49
C LYS A 38 -4.50 9.31 -10.76
N ASN A 39 -5.57 10.00 -11.14
CA ASN A 39 -6.06 11.22 -10.49
C ASN A 39 -6.66 11.04 -9.07
N ARG A 40 -6.67 9.82 -8.48
CA ARG A 40 -7.39 9.57 -7.22
C ARG A 40 -6.63 8.84 -6.10
N GLY A 41 -5.30 8.61 -6.16
CA GLY A 41 -4.63 8.20 -4.91
C GLY A 41 -3.21 7.60 -4.86
N LEU A 42 -2.43 7.49 -5.95
CA LEU A 42 -1.00 7.10 -5.84
C LEU A 42 -0.03 7.99 -6.63
N PHE A 43 -0.56 8.96 -7.37
CA PHE A 43 0.14 10.13 -7.87
C PHE A 43 -0.81 11.31 -7.66
N SER A 44 -0.36 12.33 -6.94
CA SER A 44 -1.05 13.61 -6.97
C SER A 44 -0.86 14.20 -8.37
N ILE A 45 -1.78 13.93 -9.29
CA ILE A 45 -2.17 15.01 -10.19
C ILE A 45 -2.96 15.96 -9.27
N PRO A 46 -2.45 17.16 -8.98
CA PRO A 46 -3.16 18.10 -8.14
C PRO A 46 -4.53 18.31 -8.78
N LYS A 47 -5.60 18.01 -8.04
CA LYS A 47 -6.91 18.55 -8.42
C LYS A 47 -6.71 20.07 -8.48
N PRO A 48 -7.12 20.76 -9.57
CA PRO A 48 -7.03 22.22 -9.60
C PRO A 48 -7.64 22.77 -8.31
N CYS A 49 -6.89 23.61 -7.61
CA CYS A 49 -7.20 24.07 -6.26
C CYS A 49 -8.68 24.47 -6.15
N ARG A 50 -9.40 23.91 -5.18
CA ARG A 50 -10.72 24.40 -4.80
C ARG A 50 -10.56 25.84 -4.29
N ALA A 51 -11.09 26.79 -5.06
CA ALA A 51 -11.17 28.20 -4.67
C ALA A 51 -11.76 28.33 -3.25
N LYS A 52 -10.98 28.90 -2.32
CA LYS A 52 -11.51 29.41 -1.05
C LYS A 52 -12.12 30.79 -1.33
N SER A 53 -13.42 30.92 -1.07
CA SER A 53 -14.21 32.12 -1.38
C SER A 53 -13.85 33.31 -0.49
N LYS A 54 -13.38 34.38 -1.13
CA LYS A 54 -13.77 35.80 -0.92
C LYS A 54 -13.00 36.63 -1.96
N SER A 55 -13.71 37.22 -2.92
CA SER A 55 -13.15 37.86 -4.11
C SER A 55 -12.31 39.10 -3.78
N LYS A 56 -11.00 39.00 -4.02
CA LYS A 56 -10.16 40.14 -4.35
C LYS A 56 -9.63 39.93 -5.77
N SER A 57 -9.57 40.99 -6.55
CA SER A 57 -9.02 40.97 -7.92
C SER A 57 -7.54 40.57 -7.88
N ILE A 58 -7.10 39.78 -8.86
CA ILE A 58 -5.68 39.47 -9.06
C ILE A 58 -4.87 40.75 -9.32
N PRO A 59 -3.55 40.78 -9.01
CA PRO A 59 -2.68 41.91 -9.31
C PRO A 59 -2.79 42.35 -10.78
N GLU A 60 -2.71 43.67 -11.00
CA GLU A 60 -2.81 44.26 -12.34
C GLU A 60 -1.74 43.71 -13.29
N SER A 61 -0.53 43.42 -12.79
CA SER A 61 0.55 42.81 -13.57
C SER A 61 0.23 41.38 -14.04
N GLU A 62 -0.40 40.57 -13.18
CA GLU A 62 -0.83 39.21 -13.53
C GLU A 62 -2.01 39.25 -14.50
N PHE A 63 -2.97 40.15 -14.26
CA PHE A 63 -4.09 40.40 -15.17
C PHE A 63 -3.61 40.84 -16.56
N ALA A 64 -2.67 41.78 -16.62
CA ALA A 64 -2.10 42.26 -17.88
C ALA A 64 -1.40 41.14 -18.66
N THR A 65 -0.68 40.25 -17.96
CA THR A 65 -0.09 39.06 -18.59
C THR A 65 -1.15 38.10 -19.12
N LEU A 66 -2.19 37.78 -18.34
CA LEU A 66 -3.29 36.92 -18.80
C LEU A 66 -4.04 37.55 -20.00
N ASN A 67 -4.26 38.87 -19.98
CA ASN A 67 -4.89 39.60 -21.07
C ASN A 67 -4.02 39.61 -22.33
N SER A 68 -2.71 39.79 -22.18
CA SER A 68 -1.75 39.68 -23.28
C SER A 68 -1.79 38.28 -23.90
N LEU A 69 -1.75 37.21 -23.09
CA LEU A 69 -1.86 35.84 -23.59
C LEU A 69 -3.18 35.61 -24.32
N ASN A 70 -4.29 36.08 -23.74
CA ASN A 70 -5.62 35.89 -24.30
C ASN A 70 -5.79 36.57 -25.66
N THR A 71 -5.33 37.82 -25.76
CA THR A 71 -5.45 38.65 -26.98
C THR A 71 -4.45 38.22 -28.05
N GLN A 72 -3.18 38.03 -27.69
CA GLN A 72 -2.11 37.68 -28.62
C GLN A 72 -2.32 36.29 -29.24
N TYR A 73 -2.93 35.37 -28.50
CA TYR A 73 -3.08 33.96 -28.92
C TYR A 73 -4.52 33.52 -29.14
N ASN A 74 -5.46 34.46 -29.13
CA ASN A 74 -6.87 34.23 -29.39
C ASN A 74 -7.45 33.06 -28.57
N LEU A 75 -7.17 33.06 -27.25
CA LEU A 75 -7.47 31.95 -26.36
C LEU A 75 -8.94 31.91 -25.89
N ASN A 76 -9.71 32.96 -26.22
CA ASN A 76 -11.14 33.10 -25.86
C ASN A 76 -11.41 32.99 -24.35
N TRP A 77 -10.48 33.43 -23.51
CA TRP A 77 -10.65 33.47 -22.06
C TRP A 77 -11.62 34.59 -21.64
N ASN A 78 -12.56 34.28 -20.74
CA ASN A 78 -13.41 35.28 -20.11
C ASN A 78 -12.69 35.93 -18.92
N LEU A 79 -12.07 37.08 -19.17
CA LEU A 79 -11.34 37.86 -18.17
C LEU A 79 -12.20 38.90 -17.43
N THR A 80 -13.53 38.89 -17.60
CA THR A 80 -14.41 39.86 -16.95
C THR A 80 -14.82 39.44 -15.53
N GLY A 81 -14.89 40.38 -14.58
CA GLY A 81 -15.29 40.05 -13.20
C GLY A 81 -14.25 39.19 -12.47
N ASP A 82 -14.68 38.10 -11.84
CA ASP A 82 -13.78 37.19 -11.11
C ASP A 82 -13.06 36.22 -12.06
N VAL A 83 -11.88 36.63 -12.52
CA VAL A 83 -11.02 35.87 -13.44
C VAL A 83 -10.72 34.46 -12.92
N CYS A 84 -10.44 34.31 -11.62
CA CYS A 84 -10.14 33.02 -11.00
C CYS A 84 -11.33 32.08 -11.04
N SER A 85 -12.55 32.62 -10.89
CA SER A 85 -13.77 31.81 -11.01
C SER A 85 -14.10 31.44 -12.45
N ASN A 86 -13.83 32.33 -13.41
CA ASN A 86 -14.14 32.11 -14.82
C ASN A 86 -13.17 31.13 -15.50
N LEU A 87 -11.92 31.09 -15.05
CA LEU A 87 -10.83 30.33 -15.67
C LEU A 87 -10.38 29.12 -14.86
N LYS A 88 -11.25 28.50 -14.06
CA LYS A 88 -10.90 27.36 -13.16
C LYS A 88 -10.23 26.15 -13.84
N SER A 89 -10.39 25.99 -15.15
CA SER A 89 -9.74 24.93 -15.94
C SER A 89 -8.35 25.31 -16.47
N VAL A 90 -7.99 26.60 -16.40
CA VAL A 90 -6.79 27.21 -16.98
C VAL A 90 -5.89 27.77 -15.89
N ILE A 91 -6.43 28.42 -14.85
CA ILE A 91 -5.64 28.98 -13.76
C ILE A 91 -6.15 28.51 -12.40
N GLY A 92 -5.22 28.39 -11.46
CA GLY A 92 -5.50 28.29 -10.03
C GLY A 92 -5.11 29.58 -9.33
N CYS A 93 -5.87 29.97 -8.31
CA CYS A 93 -5.58 31.16 -7.51
C CYS A 93 -5.59 30.84 -6.01
N ASP A 94 -4.73 31.51 -5.25
CA ASP A 94 -4.83 31.58 -3.78
C ASP A 94 -4.99 33.04 -3.35
N GLN A 95 -6.16 33.34 -2.78
CA GLN A 95 -6.59 34.59 -2.14
C GLN A 95 -6.47 35.88 -2.97
N GLN A 96 -5.35 36.12 -3.67
CA GLN A 96 -5.07 37.26 -4.55
C GLN A 96 -4.16 36.94 -5.75
N ASN A 97 -3.43 35.82 -5.83
CA ASN A 97 -2.47 35.60 -6.93
C ASN A 97 -2.76 34.34 -7.74
N VAL A 98 -2.31 34.33 -9.00
CA VAL A 98 -2.27 33.15 -9.87
C VAL A 98 -1.16 32.22 -9.41
N ILE A 99 -1.55 31.06 -8.91
CA ILE A 99 -0.65 30.02 -8.39
C ILE A 99 -0.51 28.82 -9.33
N SER A 100 -1.38 28.68 -10.33
CA SER A 100 -1.16 27.68 -11.38
C SER A 100 -1.65 28.17 -12.73
N LEU A 101 -0.99 27.68 -13.79
CA LEU A 101 -1.33 27.98 -15.18
C LEU A 101 -1.31 26.69 -16.00
N THR A 102 -2.39 26.44 -16.74
CA THR A 102 -2.58 25.32 -17.65
C THR A 102 -2.97 25.83 -19.03
N LEU A 103 -2.08 25.67 -20.00
CA LEU A 103 -2.33 26.00 -21.41
C LEU A 103 -2.69 24.73 -22.18
N HIS A 104 -3.99 24.51 -22.38
CA HIS A 104 -4.52 23.37 -23.13
C HIS A 104 -4.15 23.41 -24.62
N PRO A 105 -4.08 22.27 -25.32
CA PRO A 105 -3.70 22.21 -26.72
C PRO A 105 -4.48 23.21 -27.58
N SER A 106 -3.80 23.97 -28.43
CA SER A 106 -4.48 24.86 -29.38
C SER A 106 -5.10 24.05 -30.51
N ASN A 107 -6.38 24.29 -30.80
CA ASN A 107 -7.08 23.71 -31.96
C ASN A 107 -6.68 24.38 -33.29
N GLN A 108 -5.85 25.44 -33.26
CA GLN A 108 -5.37 26.08 -34.47
C GLN A 108 -4.18 25.27 -35.02
N SER A 109 -4.45 24.46 -36.03
CA SER A 109 -3.60 23.36 -36.50
C SER A 109 -2.23 23.75 -37.08
N ASN A 110 -1.83 25.02 -37.09
CA ASN A 110 -0.55 25.45 -37.69
C ASN A 110 0.17 26.60 -36.95
N SER A 111 -0.33 27.07 -35.80
CA SER A 111 0.23 28.24 -35.11
C SER A 111 0.97 27.83 -33.84
N VAL A 112 2.25 28.17 -33.72
CA VAL A 112 3.01 27.99 -32.46
C VAL A 112 3.16 29.35 -31.78
N TYR A 113 2.83 29.42 -30.48
CA TYR A 113 2.72 30.67 -29.73
C TYR A 113 3.87 30.88 -28.75
N LEU A 114 4.55 32.03 -28.80
CA LEU A 114 5.70 32.37 -27.94
C LEU A 114 5.27 33.03 -26.62
N ILE A 115 4.90 32.27 -25.60
CA ILE A 115 4.36 32.83 -24.37
C ILE A 115 5.43 33.49 -23.47
N ASP A 116 5.10 34.67 -22.93
CA ASP A 116 5.84 35.33 -21.85
C ASP A 116 4.96 35.32 -20.59
N ILE A 117 5.37 34.54 -19.59
CA ILE A 117 4.66 34.37 -18.31
C ILE A 117 5.47 34.92 -17.13
N LYS A 118 6.43 35.83 -17.38
CA LYS A 118 7.37 36.31 -16.35
C LYS A 118 6.72 37.02 -15.16
N ASN A 119 5.59 37.70 -15.37
CA ASN A 119 4.93 38.46 -14.31
C ASN A 119 4.08 37.58 -13.38
N LEU A 120 3.88 36.29 -13.72
CA LEU A 120 3.16 35.33 -12.87
C LEU A 120 4.12 34.76 -11.81
N THR A 121 4.60 35.63 -10.93
CA THR A 121 5.72 35.31 -9.99
C THR A 121 5.34 34.32 -8.88
N GLN A 122 4.04 34.15 -8.62
CA GLN A 122 3.52 33.30 -7.54
C GLN A 122 3.19 31.87 -7.98
N LEU A 123 3.54 31.49 -9.21
CA LEU A 123 3.24 30.18 -9.75
C LEU A 123 3.89 29.05 -8.93
N GLU A 124 3.07 28.09 -8.54
CA GLU A 124 3.48 26.81 -7.96
C GLU A 124 3.48 25.69 -8.99
N GLU A 125 2.62 25.79 -10.01
CA GLU A 125 2.41 24.74 -11.02
C GLU A 125 2.24 25.34 -12.42
N ILE A 126 2.97 24.82 -13.40
CA ILE A 126 2.85 25.22 -14.81
C ILE A 126 2.67 23.99 -15.67
N HIS A 127 1.61 23.99 -16.48
CA HIS A 127 1.24 22.89 -17.36
C HIS A 127 1.05 23.42 -18.78
N ILE A 128 1.97 23.10 -19.68
CA ILE A 128 1.95 23.55 -21.06
C ILE A 128 1.78 22.34 -21.97
N TYR A 129 0.68 22.32 -22.72
CA TYR A 129 0.41 21.30 -23.72
C TYR A 129 0.92 21.74 -25.11
N SER A 130 0.70 20.93 -26.14
CA SER A 130 1.20 21.21 -27.50
C SER A 130 0.65 22.54 -28.05
N GLY A 131 1.47 23.24 -28.84
CA GLY A 131 1.13 24.51 -29.51
C GLY A 131 1.74 25.77 -28.89
N TYR A 132 2.46 25.66 -27.77
CA TYR A 132 3.08 26.81 -27.11
C TYR A 132 4.59 26.60 -26.94
N ILE A 133 5.35 27.68 -27.09
CA ILE A 133 6.79 27.81 -26.82
C ILE A 133 6.94 28.85 -25.71
N ILE A 134 7.68 28.55 -24.64
CA ILE A 134 8.05 29.58 -23.68
C ILE A 134 9.26 30.35 -24.23
N ALA A 135 9.20 31.70 -24.13
CA ALA A 135 10.31 32.57 -24.51
C ALA A 135 11.64 32.16 -23.83
N SER A 136 12.75 32.18 -24.58
CA SER A 136 14.09 31.82 -24.07
C SER A 136 14.50 32.60 -22.82
N SER A 137 14.12 33.88 -22.77
CA SER A 137 14.39 34.77 -21.62
C SER A 137 13.80 34.23 -20.31
N TYR A 138 12.65 33.55 -20.37
CA TYR A 138 12.04 32.97 -19.19
C TYR A 138 12.92 31.87 -18.59
N TRP A 139 13.56 31.08 -19.45
CA TRP A 139 14.47 30.04 -19.01
C TRP A 139 15.79 30.60 -18.51
N GLN A 140 16.35 31.64 -19.14
CA GLN A 140 17.66 32.17 -18.75
C GLN A 140 17.62 32.87 -17.39
N ASP A 141 16.63 33.74 -17.17
CA ASP A 141 16.64 34.66 -16.02
C ASP A 141 15.47 34.46 -15.05
N THR A 142 14.30 34.05 -15.56
CA THR A 142 13.06 34.12 -14.77
C THR A 142 12.78 32.88 -13.94
N ILE A 143 13.14 31.68 -14.42
CA ILE A 143 12.76 30.42 -13.76
C ILE A 143 13.29 30.32 -12.32
N TYR A 144 14.41 30.96 -12.00
CA TYR A 144 14.98 31.02 -10.66
C TYR A 144 14.26 31.98 -9.71
N THR A 145 13.61 33.00 -10.26
CA THR A 145 12.84 33.95 -9.45
C THR A 145 11.51 33.36 -8.98
N LEU A 146 11.09 32.22 -9.55
CA LEU A 146 9.86 31.53 -9.18
C LEU A 146 10.11 30.62 -7.99
N GLU A 147 10.32 31.24 -6.82
CA GLU A 147 10.66 30.54 -5.59
C GLU A 147 9.59 29.51 -5.18
N ARG A 148 8.34 29.69 -5.62
CA ARG A 148 7.22 28.82 -5.28
C ARG A 148 6.98 27.69 -6.27
N LEU A 149 7.65 27.69 -7.44
CA LEU A 149 7.40 26.73 -8.51
C LEU A 149 7.84 25.33 -8.08
N LYS A 150 6.88 24.41 -7.92
CA LYS A 150 7.09 23.03 -7.47
C LYS A 150 6.87 22.02 -8.58
N SER A 151 5.97 22.30 -9.52
CA SER A 151 5.58 21.38 -10.59
C SER A 151 5.68 22.06 -11.94
N PHE A 152 6.33 21.38 -12.88
CA PHE A 152 6.48 21.86 -14.24
C PHE A 152 6.22 20.73 -15.23
N TYR A 153 5.21 20.93 -16.07
CA TYR A 153 4.80 20.01 -17.13
C TYR A 153 4.88 20.72 -18.47
N CYS A 154 5.58 20.10 -19.42
CA CYS A 154 5.93 20.71 -20.69
C CYS A 154 5.87 19.68 -21.81
N TYR A 155 4.80 19.74 -22.60
CA TYR A 155 4.59 18.84 -23.72
C TYR A 155 5.20 19.40 -25.00
N ASP A 156 5.85 18.55 -25.80
CA ASP A 156 6.27 18.86 -27.17
C ASP A 156 7.30 20.01 -27.26
N LYS A 157 7.02 21.07 -28.03
CA LYS A 157 8.01 22.08 -28.43
C LYS A 157 8.23 23.20 -27.41
N CYS A 158 7.79 23.05 -26.18
CA CYS A 158 7.77 24.15 -25.22
C CYS A 158 9.16 24.77 -24.88
N PHE A 159 10.26 24.01 -25.07
CA PHE A 159 11.65 24.48 -24.94
C PHE A 159 12.28 24.97 -26.25
N ASN A 160 11.61 24.83 -27.39
CA ASN A 160 12.16 25.22 -28.68
C ASN A 160 12.03 26.72 -28.85
N SER A 161 12.95 27.51 -28.33
CA SER A 161 12.87 28.98 -28.40
C SER A 161 13.09 29.59 -29.80
N LEU A 162 13.06 28.80 -30.88
CA LEU A 162 13.13 29.33 -32.24
C LEU A 162 12.19 28.57 -33.20
N PRO A 163 11.48 29.27 -34.12
CA PRO A 163 10.74 28.63 -35.19
C PRO A 163 11.69 27.92 -36.17
N THR A 164 11.16 26.92 -36.86
CA THR A 164 11.82 25.84 -37.62
C THR A 164 12.73 26.23 -38.80
N TRP A 165 13.07 27.50 -38.98
CA TRP A 165 13.96 27.98 -40.06
C TRP A 165 15.41 28.22 -39.61
N ILE A 166 15.73 27.98 -38.33
CA ILE A 166 17.11 28.04 -37.82
C ILE A 166 17.51 26.64 -37.33
N ASN A 167 18.53 26.05 -37.96
CA ASN A 167 19.18 24.79 -37.58
C ASN A 167 19.93 24.93 -36.24
N VAL A 168 19.23 25.19 -35.13
CA VAL A 168 19.82 25.13 -33.78
C VAL A 168 19.34 23.84 -33.13
N THR A 169 20.26 23.03 -32.63
CA THR A 169 19.93 21.93 -31.71
C THR A 169 19.34 22.55 -30.45
N ALA A 170 18.01 22.49 -30.32
CA ALA A 170 17.33 22.88 -29.10
C ALA A 170 17.79 21.98 -27.94
N SER A 171 18.28 22.59 -26.87
CA SER A 171 18.64 21.89 -25.63
C SER A 171 17.76 22.40 -24.50
N ILE A 172 17.34 21.49 -23.62
CA ILE A 172 16.71 21.90 -22.38
C ILE A 172 17.82 22.55 -21.54
N PRO A 173 17.61 23.76 -21.02
CA PRO A 173 18.66 24.45 -20.28
C PRO A 173 18.89 23.75 -18.93
N SER A 174 20.15 23.44 -18.60
CA SER A 174 20.54 22.74 -17.35
C SER A 174 20.07 23.44 -16.08
N ASN A 175 20.01 24.75 -16.23
CA ASN A 175 19.44 25.75 -15.36
C ASN A 175 18.06 25.36 -14.74
N ILE A 176 17.22 24.60 -15.44
CA ILE A 176 15.94 24.09 -14.91
C ILE A 176 16.12 23.24 -13.63
N PHE A 177 17.25 22.55 -13.52
CA PHE A 177 17.60 21.74 -12.36
C PHE A 177 18.05 22.57 -11.14
N TYR A 178 18.25 23.87 -11.24
CA TYR A 178 18.57 24.71 -10.08
C TYR A 178 17.38 25.55 -9.59
N SER A 179 16.21 25.32 -10.16
CA SER A 179 14.95 25.90 -9.67
C SER A 179 14.40 25.13 -8.46
N ASN A 180 13.34 25.66 -7.84
CA ASN A 180 12.64 24.98 -6.73
C ASN A 180 11.70 23.84 -7.17
N ILE A 181 11.75 23.45 -8.46
CA ILE A 181 10.93 22.38 -9.02
C ILE A 181 11.23 21.05 -8.31
N ARG A 182 10.17 20.40 -7.85
CA ARG A 182 10.19 19.04 -7.28
C ARG A 182 9.70 17.98 -8.27
N SER A 183 8.81 18.37 -9.17
CA SER A 183 8.20 17.49 -10.18
C SER A 183 8.40 18.08 -11.56
N LEU A 184 9.20 17.43 -12.39
CA LEU A 184 9.49 17.85 -13.76
C LEU A 184 9.01 16.78 -14.74
N SER A 185 8.09 17.14 -15.64
CA SER A 185 7.54 16.24 -16.65
C SER A 185 7.69 16.83 -18.05
N LEU A 186 8.47 16.17 -18.89
CA LEU A 186 8.86 16.59 -20.23
C LEU A 186 8.43 15.57 -21.29
N PRO A 187 7.13 15.41 -21.56
CA PRO A 187 6.66 14.46 -22.55
C PRO A 187 6.77 14.97 -24.00
N ASN A 188 7.01 14.04 -24.91
CA ASN A 188 6.96 14.18 -26.36
C ASN A 188 7.92 15.24 -26.90
N LEU A 189 9.10 15.39 -26.30
CA LEU A 189 10.12 16.28 -26.82
C LEU A 189 10.50 15.84 -28.27
N ASN A 190 10.83 16.81 -29.12
CA ASN A 190 11.19 16.53 -30.51
C ASN A 190 12.46 15.67 -30.64
N ASP A 191 12.50 14.92 -31.74
CA ASP A 191 13.68 14.26 -32.28
C ASP A 191 14.89 15.22 -32.27
N ASN A 192 15.94 14.89 -31.49
CA ASN A 192 17.22 15.61 -31.31
C ASN A 192 17.40 16.53 -30.09
N VAL A 193 16.46 16.60 -29.14
CA VAL A 193 16.71 17.33 -27.87
C VAL A 193 17.58 16.48 -26.94
N ALA A 194 18.82 16.92 -26.67
CA ALA A 194 19.67 16.32 -25.66
C ALA A 194 19.15 16.64 -24.25
N LEU A 195 19.22 15.66 -23.34
CA LEU A 195 18.97 15.91 -21.92
C LEU A 195 20.04 16.84 -21.35
N PRO A 196 19.67 17.79 -20.47
CA PRO A 196 20.66 18.64 -19.84
C PRO A 196 21.60 17.80 -18.98
N ILE A 197 22.89 18.15 -18.97
CA ILE A 197 23.82 17.64 -17.98
C ILE A 197 23.54 18.37 -16.67
N LEU A 198 23.59 17.64 -15.56
CA LEU A 198 23.59 18.21 -14.24
C LEU A 198 25.04 18.52 -13.88
N ASP A 199 25.38 19.80 -13.77
CA ASP A 199 26.73 20.32 -13.53
C ASP A 199 26.98 20.74 -12.06
N GLY A 200 26.12 20.27 -11.14
CA GLY A 200 26.15 20.56 -9.70
C GLY A 200 25.23 19.64 -8.92
N GLU A 201 25.04 19.86 -7.62
CA GLU A 201 24.07 19.06 -6.84
C GLU A 201 22.65 19.62 -6.98
N ASN A 202 21.66 18.73 -7.14
CA ASN A 202 20.25 19.07 -7.01
C ASN A 202 19.63 18.32 -5.82
N ASP A 203 19.06 19.09 -4.90
CA ASP A 203 18.34 18.60 -3.72
C ASP A 203 16.83 18.84 -3.81
N LYS A 204 16.31 19.31 -4.96
CA LYS A 204 14.88 19.68 -5.10
C LYS A 204 14.05 18.64 -5.82
N ILE A 205 14.56 18.08 -6.93
CA ILE A 205 13.78 17.20 -7.80
C ILE A 205 13.57 15.86 -7.11
N VAL A 206 12.30 15.45 -7.06
CA VAL A 206 11.81 14.19 -6.50
C VAL A 206 11.23 13.29 -7.58
N TYR A 207 10.57 13.87 -8.58
CA TYR A 207 9.96 13.19 -9.71
C TYR A 207 10.46 13.77 -11.02
N LEU A 208 10.95 12.89 -11.90
CA LEU A 208 11.40 13.25 -13.24
C LEU A 208 10.78 12.31 -14.26
N HIS A 209 9.97 12.86 -15.16
CA HIS A 209 9.37 12.14 -16.27
C HIS A 209 9.81 12.74 -17.59
N ILE A 210 10.32 11.89 -18.48
CA ILE A 210 10.83 12.34 -19.77
C ILE A 210 10.40 11.37 -20.85
N THR A 211 9.81 11.89 -21.93
CA THR A 211 9.46 11.08 -23.09
C THR A 211 9.97 11.74 -24.37
N ASN A 212 10.85 11.07 -25.11
CA ASN A 212 11.54 11.63 -26.28
C ASN A 212 12.29 10.52 -27.05
N THR A 213 12.92 10.85 -28.16
CA THR A 213 14.01 10.13 -28.85
C THR A 213 15.33 10.03 -28.08
N ILE A 214 15.30 9.99 -26.75
CA ILE A 214 16.51 9.93 -25.93
C ILE A 214 17.28 8.66 -26.22
N LYS A 215 18.59 8.82 -26.47
CA LYS A 215 19.56 7.74 -26.69
C LYS A 215 20.29 7.34 -25.40
N SER A 216 20.39 8.24 -24.43
CA SER A 216 21.12 8.02 -23.17
C SER A 216 20.61 8.91 -22.05
N ILE A 217 20.67 8.41 -20.82
CA ILE A 217 20.49 9.22 -19.62
C ILE A 217 21.88 9.76 -19.22
N PRO A 218 22.04 11.06 -18.89
CA PRO A 218 23.32 11.58 -18.42
C PRO A 218 23.79 10.89 -17.14
N GLN A 219 25.08 10.54 -17.05
CA GLN A 219 25.65 9.94 -15.84
C GLN A 219 25.46 10.83 -14.60
N SER A 220 25.48 12.15 -14.79
CA SER A 220 25.27 13.14 -13.73
C SER A 220 23.91 13.02 -13.04
N TYR A 221 22.91 12.37 -13.64
CA TYR A 221 21.59 12.20 -12.98
C TYR A 221 21.69 11.38 -11.68
N THR A 222 22.72 10.56 -11.53
CA THR A 222 23.01 9.86 -10.26
C THR A 222 23.24 10.82 -9.08
N GLN A 223 23.55 12.09 -9.36
CA GLN A 223 23.80 13.13 -8.35
C GLN A 223 22.53 13.80 -7.81
N PHE A 224 21.34 13.48 -8.34
CA PHE A 224 20.09 13.96 -7.75
C PHE A 224 19.89 13.38 -6.34
N LYS A 225 20.01 14.21 -5.31
CA LYS A 225 20.01 13.80 -3.88
C LYS A 225 18.64 13.36 -3.37
N ASN A 226 17.57 13.78 -4.05
CA ASN A 226 16.20 13.55 -3.62
C ASN A 226 15.30 12.89 -4.69
N LEU A 227 15.86 12.50 -5.84
CA LEU A 227 15.09 11.82 -6.89
C LEU A 227 14.61 10.46 -6.39
N ARG A 228 13.28 10.32 -6.28
CA ARG A 228 12.62 9.07 -5.87
C ARG A 228 12.00 8.33 -7.03
N GLU A 229 11.66 9.05 -8.09
CA GLU A 229 11.00 8.45 -9.24
C GLU A 229 11.53 9.00 -10.57
N LEU A 230 11.87 8.07 -11.46
CA LEU A 230 12.37 8.34 -12.79
C LEU A 230 11.55 7.57 -13.82
N GLU A 231 10.85 8.30 -14.68
CA GLU A 231 10.14 7.76 -15.84
C GLU A 231 10.87 8.20 -17.11
N VAL A 232 11.38 7.24 -17.89
CA VAL A 232 12.00 7.52 -19.19
C VAL A 232 11.37 6.65 -20.27
N TYR A 233 10.78 7.31 -21.27
CA TYR A 233 10.25 6.67 -22.46
C TYR A 233 11.03 7.10 -23.69
N SER A 234 11.48 6.12 -24.46
CA SER A 234 12.01 6.33 -25.81
C SER A 234 11.10 5.77 -26.89
N SER A 235 10.73 6.62 -27.85
CA SER A 235 9.81 6.28 -28.94
C SER A 235 10.51 5.58 -30.10
N ASN A 236 11.77 5.93 -30.37
CA ASN A 236 12.51 5.43 -31.54
C ASN A 236 13.95 4.96 -31.26
N SER A 237 14.48 5.17 -30.04
CA SER A 237 15.88 4.90 -29.70
C SER A 237 16.01 3.96 -28.51
N THR A 238 17.11 3.20 -28.48
CA THR A 238 17.46 2.45 -27.27
C THR A 238 18.11 3.40 -26.27
N ILE A 239 17.58 3.45 -25.05
CA ILE A 239 18.17 4.21 -23.94
C ILE A 239 19.41 3.45 -23.42
N THR A 240 20.56 4.10 -23.43
CA THR A 240 21.80 3.57 -22.85
C THR A 240 22.03 4.22 -21.49
N PHE A 241 21.94 3.43 -20.42
CA PHE A 241 22.31 3.81 -19.05
C PHE A 241 22.40 2.54 -18.17
N ASN A 242 23.46 2.42 -17.37
CA ASN A 242 23.66 1.24 -16.52
C ASN A 242 24.29 1.58 -15.15
N SER A 243 23.94 2.73 -14.58
CA SER A 243 24.41 3.18 -13.27
C SER A 243 23.25 3.38 -12.29
N PHE A 244 22.20 2.54 -12.36
CA PHE A 244 20.99 2.69 -11.53
C PHE A 244 21.23 2.37 -10.04
N ASP A 245 22.30 1.66 -9.74
CA ASP A 245 22.81 1.36 -8.40
C ASP A 245 23.38 2.59 -7.69
N GLN A 246 23.74 3.64 -8.44
CA GLN A 246 24.37 4.85 -7.90
C GLN A 246 23.37 5.91 -7.44
N PHE A 247 22.08 5.77 -7.74
CA PHE A 247 21.07 6.68 -7.20
C PHE A 247 20.90 6.45 -5.70
N GLU A 248 21.01 7.51 -4.90
CA GLU A 248 20.92 7.40 -3.44
C GLU A 248 19.49 7.07 -2.95
N LYS A 249 18.46 7.59 -3.63
CA LYS A 249 17.04 7.53 -3.17
C LYS A 249 16.03 7.09 -4.23
N LEU A 250 16.48 6.61 -5.40
CA LEU A 250 15.56 6.22 -6.46
C LEU A 250 14.76 4.98 -6.04
N GLU A 251 13.46 5.13 -5.84
CA GLU A 251 12.56 4.07 -5.38
C GLU A 251 11.76 3.44 -6.53
N VAL A 252 11.44 4.24 -7.55
CA VAL A 252 10.55 3.84 -8.65
C VAL A 252 11.20 4.17 -9.99
N LEU A 253 11.25 3.18 -10.88
CA LEU A 253 11.87 3.30 -12.19
C LEU A 253 10.96 2.75 -13.29
N TYR A 254 10.52 3.63 -14.19
CA TYR A 254 9.80 3.25 -15.41
C TYR A 254 10.72 3.49 -16.61
N LEU A 255 11.05 2.43 -17.35
CA LEU A 255 11.93 2.50 -18.52
C LEU A 255 11.28 1.83 -19.71
N LYS A 256 10.87 2.62 -20.69
CA LYS A 256 10.19 2.08 -21.86
C LYS A 256 10.95 2.41 -23.13
N HIS A 257 11.28 1.36 -23.87
CA HIS A 257 11.98 1.37 -25.13
C HIS A 257 10.99 1.14 -26.29
N PRO A 258 11.41 1.42 -27.54
CA PRO A 258 10.61 1.10 -28.72
C PRO A 258 10.33 -0.40 -28.79
N LYS A 259 9.11 -0.80 -29.14
CA LYS A 259 8.71 -2.22 -29.20
C LYS A 259 9.61 -3.11 -30.06
N ASN A 260 10.28 -2.53 -31.06
CA ASN A 260 11.14 -3.26 -32.00
C ASN A 260 12.63 -3.28 -31.59
N SER A 261 12.99 -2.84 -30.38
CA SER A 261 14.38 -2.74 -29.92
C SER A 261 14.94 -4.08 -29.41
N SER A 262 14.82 -5.17 -30.18
CA SER A 262 15.31 -6.52 -29.82
C SER A 262 16.82 -6.60 -29.52
N LYS A 263 17.58 -5.52 -29.77
CA LYS A 263 19.01 -5.38 -29.49
C LYS A 263 19.34 -4.72 -28.14
N SER A 264 18.35 -4.22 -27.40
CA SER A 264 18.58 -3.46 -26.19
C SER A 264 18.73 -4.38 -24.96
N LEU A 265 19.84 -4.23 -24.24
CA LEU A 265 20.16 -5.03 -23.04
C LEU A 265 19.46 -4.47 -21.80
N PHE A 266 19.04 -5.36 -20.91
CA PHE A 266 18.56 -4.98 -19.58
C PHE A 266 19.70 -4.34 -18.75
N PRO A 267 19.50 -3.19 -18.09
CA PRO A 267 20.53 -2.58 -17.24
C PRO A 267 20.83 -3.42 -15.99
N SER A 268 21.97 -4.11 -15.96
CA SER A 268 22.35 -5.01 -14.86
C SER A 268 22.50 -4.31 -13.51
N SER A 269 22.85 -3.02 -13.49
CA SER A 269 22.94 -2.19 -12.27
C SER A 269 21.64 -2.17 -11.45
N ILE A 270 20.48 -2.35 -12.07
CA ILE A 270 19.19 -2.39 -11.37
C ILE A 270 19.18 -3.50 -10.30
N GLN A 271 19.87 -4.62 -10.54
CA GLN A 271 19.93 -5.73 -9.60
C GLN A 271 20.73 -5.41 -8.33
N GLN A 272 21.64 -4.43 -8.41
CA GLN A 272 22.50 -4.00 -7.30
C GLN A 272 21.96 -2.75 -6.59
N SER A 273 20.85 -2.18 -7.08
CA SER A 273 20.26 -1.00 -6.46
C SER A 273 19.73 -1.30 -5.06
N LYS A 274 20.17 -0.47 -4.10
CA LYS A 274 19.76 -0.55 -2.69
C LYS A 274 18.47 0.23 -2.41
N SER A 275 18.11 1.19 -3.26
CA SER A 275 16.97 2.08 -3.04
C SER A 275 15.72 1.67 -3.81
N LEU A 276 15.89 1.01 -4.97
CA LEU A 276 14.76 0.68 -5.84
C LEU A 276 13.82 -0.32 -5.17
N LYS A 277 12.52 -0.03 -5.27
CA LYS A 277 11.39 -0.84 -4.77
C LYS A 277 10.50 -1.34 -5.91
N LYS A 278 10.36 -0.54 -6.97
CA LYS A 278 9.44 -0.75 -8.09
C LYS A 278 10.13 -0.53 -9.43
N ILE A 279 9.95 -1.47 -10.37
CA ILE A 279 10.42 -1.33 -11.74
C ILE A 279 9.34 -1.71 -12.76
N ASN A 280 9.25 -0.93 -13.85
CA ASN A 280 8.53 -1.31 -15.07
C ASN A 280 9.41 -1.05 -16.32
N PRO A 281 10.27 -2.01 -16.66
CA PRO A 281 11.13 -1.91 -17.84
C PRO A 281 10.59 -2.73 -19.01
N SER A 282 10.77 -2.23 -20.24
CA SER A 282 10.28 -2.91 -21.46
C SER A 282 11.30 -3.85 -22.14
N LEU A 283 12.36 -4.31 -21.44
CA LEU A 283 13.56 -4.94 -22.03
C LEU A 283 13.91 -6.35 -21.53
N PHE A 284 12.94 -7.07 -20.97
CA PHE A 284 13.22 -8.36 -20.30
C PHE A 284 13.50 -9.52 -21.25
N GLN A 285 13.36 -9.32 -22.57
CA GLN A 285 13.61 -10.37 -23.56
C GLN A 285 15.06 -10.90 -23.51
N THR A 286 16.01 -10.05 -23.09
CA THR A 286 17.44 -10.39 -23.00
C THR A 286 17.84 -11.14 -21.73
N LEU A 287 16.97 -11.18 -20.72
CA LEU A 287 17.26 -11.90 -19.48
C LEU A 287 17.16 -13.42 -19.66
N SER A 288 17.89 -14.14 -18.81
CA SER A 288 17.81 -15.59 -18.62
C SER A 288 17.36 -15.90 -17.20
N TYR A 289 16.51 -16.91 -17.05
CA TYR A 289 16.10 -17.40 -15.73
C TYR A 289 17.28 -18.08 -15.01
N PRO A 290 17.45 -17.92 -13.68
CA PRO A 290 16.69 -17.05 -12.79
C PRO A 290 17.40 -15.70 -12.64
N SER A 291 16.96 -14.66 -13.37
CA SER A 291 17.42 -13.29 -13.09
C SER A 291 16.77 -12.76 -11.80
N PHE A 292 17.43 -11.82 -11.11
CA PHE A 292 17.02 -11.23 -9.82
C PHE A 292 17.01 -12.22 -8.65
N ILE A 293 18.15 -12.86 -8.38
CA ILE A 293 18.35 -13.70 -7.20
C ILE A 293 18.84 -12.79 -6.06
N HIS A 294 18.02 -12.60 -5.02
CA HIS A 294 18.33 -12.07 -3.68
C HIS A 294 19.43 -10.97 -3.59
N GLY A 295 19.04 -9.75 -3.21
CA GLY A 295 19.99 -8.66 -2.93
C GLY A 295 19.48 -7.23 -3.10
N SER A 296 18.27 -7.05 -3.65
CA SER A 296 17.65 -5.74 -3.85
C SER A 296 16.43 -5.54 -2.94
N ASN A 297 16.11 -4.28 -2.61
CA ASN A 297 14.88 -3.90 -1.91
C ASN A 297 13.64 -3.89 -2.83
N LEU A 298 13.74 -4.54 -4.00
CA LEU A 298 12.69 -4.62 -4.99
C LEU A 298 11.58 -5.55 -4.51
N THR A 299 10.42 -4.99 -4.19
CA THR A 299 9.25 -5.77 -3.76
C THR A 299 8.23 -5.95 -4.89
N SER A 300 8.35 -5.16 -5.96
CA SER A 300 7.31 -5.04 -6.98
C SER A 300 7.88 -4.87 -8.38
N ILE A 301 7.35 -5.62 -9.33
CA ILE A 301 7.79 -5.65 -10.73
C ILE A 301 6.61 -5.71 -11.70
N ASP A 302 6.62 -4.83 -12.70
CA ASP A 302 5.60 -4.79 -13.75
C ASP A 302 6.22 -4.92 -15.14
N LEU A 303 6.09 -6.10 -15.73
CA LEU A 303 6.58 -6.44 -17.07
C LEU A 303 5.43 -6.59 -18.05
N GLN A 304 4.32 -5.89 -17.85
CA GLN A 304 3.18 -5.97 -18.75
C GLN A 304 3.58 -5.64 -20.21
N GLY A 305 3.12 -6.45 -21.18
CA GLY A 305 3.24 -6.09 -22.60
C GLY A 305 4.64 -6.22 -23.21
N ASN A 306 5.49 -7.08 -22.65
CA ASN A 306 6.91 -7.25 -23.02
C ASN A 306 7.18 -8.35 -24.06
N ASP A 307 6.16 -9.05 -24.56
CA ASP A 307 6.31 -10.21 -25.46
C ASP A 307 7.23 -11.31 -24.88
N LEU A 308 7.18 -11.52 -23.55
CA LEU A 308 7.92 -12.59 -22.90
C LEU A 308 7.34 -13.93 -23.31
N LYS A 309 8.17 -14.85 -23.80
CA LYS A 309 7.77 -16.22 -24.19
C LYS A 309 7.94 -17.25 -23.07
N THR A 310 8.78 -16.94 -22.10
CA THR A 310 9.06 -17.74 -20.90
C THR A 310 9.21 -16.81 -19.71
N PHE A 311 9.09 -17.32 -18.48
CA PHE A 311 9.54 -16.66 -17.28
C PHE A 311 11.03 -16.36 -17.40
N LYS A 312 11.39 -15.07 -17.37
CA LYS A 312 12.79 -14.61 -17.46
C LYS A 312 13.39 -14.24 -16.10
N ILE A 313 12.55 -14.19 -15.08
CA ILE A 313 12.89 -13.74 -13.73
C ILE A 313 12.44 -14.77 -12.71
N ASN A 314 13.10 -14.80 -11.55
CA ASN A 314 12.55 -15.48 -10.39
C ASN A 314 11.40 -14.64 -9.82
N ILE A 315 10.16 -15.02 -10.14
CA ILE A 315 8.97 -14.29 -9.68
C ILE A 315 8.83 -14.29 -8.15
N PHE A 316 9.41 -15.27 -7.45
CA PHE A 316 9.33 -15.39 -5.99
C PHE A 316 10.24 -14.41 -5.24
N SER A 317 11.07 -13.64 -5.95
CA SER A 317 11.84 -12.53 -5.37
C SER A 317 10.99 -11.28 -5.10
N PHE A 318 9.70 -11.29 -5.46
CA PHE A 318 8.81 -10.13 -5.39
C PHE A 318 7.48 -10.50 -4.71
N ASN A 319 6.84 -9.53 -4.07
CA ASN A 319 5.50 -9.67 -3.48
C ASN A 319 4.40 -9.19 -4.42
N GLU A 320 4.73 -8.29 -5.35
CA GLU A 320 3.81 -7.78 -6.37
C GLU A 320 4.41 -8.04 -7.76
N VAL A 321 3.73 -8.85 -8.57
CA VAL A 321 4.23 -9.24 -9.91
C VAL A 321 3.13 -9.02 -10.94
N SER A 322 3.42 -8.24 -11.97
CA SER A 322 2.60 -8.12 -13.18
C SER A 322 3.37 -8.62 -14.39
N LEU A 323 2.90 -9.71 -14.99
CA LEU A 323 3.35 -10.25 -16.28
C LEU A 323 2.23 -10.25 -17.31
N LYS A 324 1.18 -9.45 -17.09
CA LYS A 324 -0.02 -9.39 -17.95
C LYS A 324 0.33 -9.11 -19.42
N ARG A 325 -0.47 -9.63 -20.36
CA ARG A 325 -0.34 -9.34 -21.80
C ARG A 325 1.07 -9.64 -22.34
N ASN A 326 1.63 -10.78 -21.97
CA ASN A 326 2.84 -11.34 -22.57
C ASN A 326 2.46 -12.57 -23.41
N ASN A 327 3.45 -13.35 -23.83
CA ASN A 327 3.26 -14.57 -24.62
C ASN A 327 3.85 -15.81 -23.92
N ILE A 328 3.87 -15.81 -22.58
CA ILE A 328 4.52 -16.84 -21.78
C ILE A 328 3.82 -18.17 -22.04
N ALA A 329 4.53 -19.18 -22.56
CA ALA A 329 3.96 -20.43 -23.05
C ALA A 329 4.58 -21.66 -22.37
N GLU A 330 4.76 -21.60 -21.06
CA GLU A 330 5.28 -22.68 -20.23
C GLU A 330 4.48 -22.81 -18.94
N SER A 331 4.80 -23.81 -18.11
CA SER A 331 4.15 -23.98 -16.82
C SER A 331 4.68 -23.03 -15.75
N MET A 332 3.82 -22.77 -14.77
CA MET A 332 4.17 -21.99 -13.58
C MET A 332 5.42 -22.58 -12.89
N PRO A 333 6.41 -21.74 -12.51
CA PRO A 333 7.68 -22.24 -11.96
C PRO A 333 7.48 -22.80 -10.54
N ASN A 334 8.27 -23.79 -10.14
CA ASN A 334 8.18 -24.30 -8.76
C ASN A 334 8.69 -23.26 -7.75
N GLY A 335 7.94 -23.02 -6.68
CA GLY A 335 8.35 -22.15 -5.57
C GLY A 335 7.24 -21.83 -4.58
N ASN A 336 7.50 -20.87 -3.69
CA ASN A 336 6.55 -20.49 -2.64
C ASN A 336 5.59 -19.38 -3.12
N TYR A 337 4.36 -19.76 -3.47
CA TYR A 337 3.33 -18.83 -3.93
C TYR A 337 2.71 -17.96 -2.83
N SER A 338 2.96 -18.26 -1.55
CA SER A 338 2.44 -17.44 -0.44
C SER A 338 3.15 -16.09 -0.29
N VAL A 339 4.23 -15.85 -1.05
CA VAL A 339 4.97 -14.58 -1.01
C VAL A 339 4.19 -13.45 -1.68
N PHE A 340 3.28 -13.79 -2.60
CA PHE A 340 2.56 -12.81 -3.40
C PHE A 340 1.44 -12.15 -2.59
N LYS A 341 1.50 -10.82 -2.53
CA LYS A 341 0.34 -9.97 -2.24
C LYS A 341 -0.52 -9.81 -3.49
N SER A 342 0.14 -9.68 -4.65
CA SER A 342 -0.51 -9.48 -5.94
C SER A 342 0.26 -10.22 -7.04
N LEU A 343 -0.44 -11.03 -7.84
CA LEU A 343 0.11 -11.75 -8.98
C LEU A 343 -0.83 -11.64 -10.17
N ASN A 344 -0.43 -10.85 -11.18
CA ASN A 344 -1.20 -10.66 -12.39
C ASN A 344 -0.47 -11.23 -13.60
N ILE A 345 -0.91 -12.38 -14.08
CA ILE A 345 -0.34 -13.05 -15.27
C ILE A 345 -1.38 -13.26 -16.37
N MET A 346 -2.49 -12.50 -16.33
CA MET A 346 -3.58 -12.64 -17.30
C MET A 346 -3.14 -12.30 -18.73
N HIS A 347 -3.84 -12.84 -19.73
CA HIS A 347 -3.48 -12.71 -21.15
C HIS A 347 -2.04 -13.16 -21.42
N ASN A 348 -1.81 -14.45 -21.23
CA ASN A 348 -0.59 -15.15 -21.63
C ASN A 348 -1.00 -16.49 -22.29
N ASN A 349 -0.03 -17.37 -22.53
CA ASN A 349 -0.25 -18.72 -23.06
C ASN A 349 0.17 -19.80 -22.04
N ILE A 350 0.12 -19.49 -20.73
CA ILE A 350 0.67 -20.35 -19.66
C ILE A 350 -0.11 -21.66 -19.62
N VAL A 351 0.61 -22.78 -19.46
CA VAL A 351 0.07 -24.15 -19.51
C VAL A 351 0.29 -24.92 -18.21
N GLY A 352 -0.29 -26.11 -18.09
CA GLY A 352 -0.15 -26.97 -16.91
C GLY A 352 -1.16 -26.61 -15.82
N THR A 353 -0.94 -27.10 -14.61
CA THR A 353 -1.86 -26.92 -13.49
C THR A 353 -1.58 -25.63 -12.73
N VAL A 354 -2.59 -25.16 -11.98
CA VAL A 354 -2.43 -24.04 -11.06
C VAL A 354 -1.85 -24.54 -9.74
N PRO A 355 -0.79 -23.94 -9.21
CA PRO A 355 -0.23 -24.32 -7.91
C PRO A 355 -1.19 -24.03 -6.74
N GLU A 356 -1.36 -25.01 -5.84
CA GLU A 356 -2.19 -24.90 -4.61
C GLU A 356 -1.81 -23.71 -3.72
N GLY A 357 -0.52 -23.33 -3.69
CA GLY A 357 -0.04 -22.22 -2.86
C GLY A 357 -0.65 -20.85 -3.20
N LEU A 358 -1.34 -20.71 -4.35
CA LEU A 358 -2.07 -19.49 -4.73
C LEU A 358 -3.36 -19.28 -3.91
N CYS A 359 -3.77 -20.24 -3.10
CA CYS A 359 -4.88 -20.10 -2.15
C CYS A 359 -4.68 -18.99 -1.10
N ARG A 360 -3.45 -18.49 -0.93
CA ARG A 360 -3.09 -17.48 0.08
C ARG A 360 -3.07 -16.04 -0.43
N SER A 361 -3.20 -15.79 -1.73
CA SER A 361 -3.03 -14.46 -2.33
C SER A 361 -4.36 -13.83 -2.77
N PHE A 362 -4.74 -12.71 -2.12
CA PHE A 362 -6.01 -11.99 -2.36
C PHE A 362 -6.16 -11.48 -3.81
N GLU A 363 -5.04 -11.14 -4.46
CA GLU A 363 -5.04 -10.44 -5.75
C GLU A 363 -4.32 -11.24 -6.84
N THR A 364 -4.83 -12.44 -7.12
CA THR A 364 -4.30 -13.28 -8.21
C THR A 364 -5.20 -13.21 -9.43
N SER A 365 -4.64 -12.85 -10.59
CA SER A 365 -5.34 -12.86 -11.89
C SER A 365 -4.61 -13.73 -12.90
N LEU A 366 -5.25 -14.83 -13.29
CA LEU A 366 -4.75 -15.85 -14.21
C LEU A 366 -5.57 -15.96 -15.50
N SER A 367 -6.60 -15.15 -15.67
CA SER A 367 -7.56 -15.24 -16.78
C SER A 367 -6.89 -15.11 -18.15
N TYR A 368 -7.52 -15.70 -19.18
CA TYR A 368 -7.00 -15.70 -20.55
C TYR A 368 -5.59 -16.32 -20.63
N ASN A 369 -5.50 -17.58 -20.17
CA ASN A 369 -4.33 -18.43 -20.31
C ASN A 369 -4.77 -19.81 -20.86
N ASN A 370 -3.87 -20.80 -20.82
CA ASN A 370 -4.14 -22.17 -21.24
C ASN A 370 -3.91 -23.18 -20.10
N PHE A 371 -4.20 -22.78 -18.85
CA PHE A 371 -4.12 -23.68 -17.69
C PHE A 371 -5.08 -24.87 -17.85
N THR A 372 -4.66 -26.03 -17.38
CA THR A 372 -5.40 -27.30 -17.41
C THR A 372 -5.49 -27.93 -16.02
N GLY A 373 -6.22 -29.05 -15.91
CA GLY A 373 -6.42 -29.75 -14.64
C GLY A 373 -7.41 -29.03 -13.72
N PRO A 374 -7.53 -29.46 -12.45
CA PRO A 374 -8.43 -28.84 -11.51
C PRO A 374 -7.89 -27.47 -11.05
N VAL A 375 -8.80 -26.56 -10.71
CA VAL A 375 -8.44 -25.39 -9.88
C VAL A 375 -8.18 -25.82 -8.44
N PRO A 376 -7.39 -25.05 -7.65
CA PRO A 376 -7.24 -25.27 -6.23
C PRO A 376 -8.58 -25.29 -5.48
N ASP A 377 -8.72 -26.17 -4.48
CA ASP A 377 -10.00 -26.38 -3.76
C ASP A 377 -10.52 -25.09 -3.10
N CYS A 378 -9.62 -24.24 -2.60
CA CYS A 378 -9.96 -22.96 -1.98
C CYS A 378 -10.72 -22.00 -2.92
N TRP A 379 -10.64 -22.18 -4.25
CA TRP A 379 -11.37 -21.37 -5.21
C TRP A 379 -12.80 -21.89 -5.42
N LEU A 380 -13.06 -23.16 -5.11
CA LEU A 380 -14.38 -23.78 -5.19
C LEU A 380 -15.31 -23.29 -4.06
N CYS A 381 -14.75 -22.76 -2.97
CA CYS A 381 -15.48 -22.11 -1.88
C CYS A 381 -16.22 -20.83 -2.29
N SER A 382 -15.66 -20.07 -3.24
CA SER A 382 -16.23 -18.77 -3.65
C SER A 382 -16.12 -18.61 -5.17
N PRO A 383 -16.72 -19.52 -5.94
CA PRO A 383 -16.38 -19.69 -7.35
C PRO A 383 -16.89 -18.51 -8.21
N TYR A 384 -18.00 -17.86 -7.81
CA TYR A 384 -18.45 -16.66 -8.51
C TYR A 384 -17.52 -15.45 -8.30
N LEU A 385 -16.86 -15.36 -7.15
CA LEU A 385 -15.89 -14.29 -6.86
C LEU A 385 -14.58 -14.52 -7.64
N VAL A 386 -14.12 -15.76 -7.71
CA VAL A 386 -12.84 -16.10 -8.35
C VAL A 386 -12.93 -16.14 -9.87
N ALA A 387 -14.08 -16.56 -10.42
CA ALA A 387 -14.23 -16.79 -11.85
C ALA A 387 -13.79 -15.65 -12.78
N PRO A 388 -14.11 -14.37 -12.51
CA PRO A 388 -13.66 -13.26 -13.36
C PRO A 388 -12.13 -13.11 -13.44
N TYR A 389 -11.39 -13.65 -12.46
CA TYR A 389 -9.94 -13.56 -12.37
C TYR A 389 -9.22 -14.76 -12.96
N VAL A 390 -9.89 -15.90 -13.13
CA VAL A 390 -9.28 -17.16 -13.56
C VAL A 390 -9.86 -17.69 -14.87
N LEU A 391 -11.03 -17.24 -15.30
CA LEU A 391 -11.62 -17.60 -16.60
C LEU A 391 -11.37 -16.50 -17.65
N PRO A 392 -11.25 -16.85 -18.94
CA PRO A 392 -11.23 -18.21 -19.48
C PRO A 392 -9.86 -18.91 -19.31
N ASN A 393 -9.91 -20.22 -19.11
CA ASN A 393 -8.81 -21.20 -19.10
C ASN A 393 -9.42 -22.58 -19.43
N ASN A 394 -8.62 -23.64 -19.48
CA ASN A 394 -9.05 -25.00 -19.84
C ASN A 394 -9.12 -25.96 -18.62
N PHE A 395 -9.64 -25.47 -17.48
CA PHE A 395 -9.77 -26.24 -16.24
C PHE A 395 -10.77 -27.39 -16.37
N SER A 396 -10.50 -28.53 -15.72
CA SER A 396 -11.36 -29.73 -15.78
C SER A 396 -12.60 -29.65 -14.89
N ASN A 397 -12.52 -28.94 -13.77
CA ASN A 397 -13.59 -28.84 -12.76
C ASN A 397 -14.17 -27.42 -12.61
N TYR A 398 -13.76 -26.47 -13.46
CA TYR A 398 -14.08 -25.06 -13.29
C TYR A 398 -14.32 -24.35 -14.64
N GLN A 399 -15.57 -24.41 -15.11
CA GLN A 399 -15.99 -23.88 -16.41
C GLN A 399 -17.36 -23.21 -16.32
N TYR A 400 -17.75 -22.45 -17.36
CA TYR A 400 -19.08 -21.86 -17.43
C TYR A 400 -20.12 -22.88 -17.94
N PRO A 401 -21.34 -22.96 -17.35
CA PRO A 401 -21.78 -22.25 -16.15
C PRO A 401 -21.11 -22.78 -14.89
N ILE A 402 -20.66 -21.86 -14.03
CA ILE A 402 -19.90 -22.17 -12.82
C ILE A 402 -20.80 -22.94 -11.85
N LYS A 403 -20.39 -24.17 -11.53
CA LYS A 403 -21.03 -25.00 -10.52
C LYS A 403 -20.40 -24.71 -9.16
N LYS A 404 -21.21 -24.37 -8.15
CA LYS A 404 -20.75 -24.34 -6.76
C LYS A 404 -20.60 -25.77 -6.25
N LEU A 405 -19.38 -26.18 -5.96
CA LEU A 405 -19.03 -27.51 -5.44
C LEU A 405 -18.87 -27.53 -3.90
N GLY A 406 -18.90 -26.36 -3.27
CA GLY A 406 -18.68 -26.18 -1.83
C GLY A 406 -17.20 -26.24 -1.45
N CYS A 407 -16.91 -25.92 -0.19
CA CYS A 407 -15.57 -26.03 0.40
C CYS A 407 -15.27 -27.49 0.78
N GLN A 408 -14.91 -28.32 -0.21
CA GLN A 408 -14.78 -29.78 -0.01
C GLN A 408 -13.66 -30.17 0.97
N SER A 409 -12.59 -29.38 1.05
CA SER A 409 -11.50 -29.57 2.01
C SER A 409 -11.51 -28.55 3.15
N PHE A 410 -12.68 -28.02 3.49
CA PHE A 410 -12.86 -27.22 4.71
C PHE A 410 -12.43 -28.03 5.94
N GLU A 411 -11.49 -27.49 6.70
CA GLU A 411 -11.01 -28.12 7.92
C GLU A 411 -10.54 -27.05 8.91
N ILE A 412 -10.82 -27.27 10.19
CA ILE A 412 -10.25 -26.51 11.30
C ILE A 412 -9.25 -27.43 11.99
N TYR A 413 -7.99 -27.02 12.04
CA TYR A 413 -6.90 -27.79 12.63
C TYR A 413 -6.83 -27.58 14.14
N ASP A 414 -6.81 -26.32 14.56
CA ASP A 414 -6.65 -25.95 15.96
C ASP A 414 -7.19 -24.54 16.22
N TYR A 415 -7.51 -24.26 17.48
CA TYR A 415 -7.75 -22.92 17.98
C TYR A 415 -7.52 -22.86 19.50
N ASN A 416 -7.07 -21.71 19.99
CA ASN A 416 -6.88 -21.50 21.42
C ASN A 416 -8.23 -21.38 22.16
N GLN A 417 -8.41 -22.19 23.20
CA GLN A 417 -9.67 -22.26 23.96
C GLN A 417 -9.63 -21.46 25.27
N SER A 418 -8.45 -20.96 25.68
CA SER A 418 -8.25 -20.21 26.92
C SER A 418 -7.78 -18.80 26.63
N ILE A 419 -8.52 -17.81 27.13
CA ILE A 419 -8.32 -16.38 26.85
C ILE A 419 -8.06 -15.62 28.15
N SER A 420 -7.27 -14.56 28.13
CA SER A 420 -7.12 -13.67 29.29
C SER A 420 -8.48 -13.08 29.69
N THR A 421 -8.72 -12.88 30.98
CA THR A 421 -9.95 -12.19 31.45
C THR A 421 -10.10 -10.77 30.90
N MET A 422 -9.02 -10.15 30.42
CA MET A 422 -9.04 -8.87 29.72
C MET A 422 -9.69 -8.92 28.32
N GLY A 423 -10.01 -10.13 27.83
CA GLY A 423 -10.40 -10.38 26.45
C GLY A 423 -9.21 -10.63 25.54
N GLY A 424 -9.46 -10.74 24.24
CA GLY A 424 -8.41 -11.05 23.27
C GLY A 424 -8.96 -11.62 21.98
N SER A 425 -8.26 -12.62 21.43
CA SER A 425 -8.67 -13.29 20.21
C SER A 425 -8.52 -14.80 20.31
N ILE A 426 -9.54 -15.51 19.85
CA ILE A 426 -9.41 -16.92 19.50
C ILE A 426 -8.83 -16.96 18.09
N ILE A 427 -7.59 -17.40 17.95
CA ILE A 427 -6.92 -17.63 16.68
C ILE A 427 -7.28 -19.03 16.21
N ILE A 428 -7.88 -19.09 15.03
CA ILE A 428 -8.33 -20.35 14.40
C ILE A 428 -7.43 -20.63 13.22
N GLU A 429 -6.87 -21.82 13.18
CA GLU A 429 -6.05 -22.31 12.08
C GLU A 429 -6.79 -23.41 11.32
N GLY A 430 -6.68 -23.40 10.00
CA GLY A 430 -7.35 -24.38 9.14
C GLY A 430 -7.09 -24.19 7.66
N LYS A 431 -8.03 -24.70 6.86
CA LYS A 431 -8.00 -24.66 5.40
C LYS A 431 -9.39 -24.34 4.85
N ASP A 432 -9.40 -23.63 3.72
CA ASP A 432 -10.56 -23.31 2.90
C ASP A 432 -11.68 -22.57 3.64
N PHE A 433 -11.30 -21.62 4.50
CA PHE A 433 -12.23 -20.73 5.19
C PHE A 433 -13.00 -19.76 4.26
N GLY A 434 -12.59 -19.63 2.99
CA GLY A 434 -13.14 -18.67 2.04
C GLY A 434 -12.49 -17.28 2.13
N TRP A 435 -12.97 -16.36 1.27
CA TRP A 435 -12.29 -15.08 0.97
C TRP A 435 -13.00 -13.84 1.53
N THR A 436 -14.34 -13.85 1.63
CA THR A 436 -15.09 -12.60 1.82
C THR A 436 -16.23 -12.61 2.83
N SER A 437 -16.61 -13.76 3.42
CA SER A 437 -17.63 -13.72 4.47
C SER A 437 -17.76 -15.03 5.23
N VAL A 438 -17.20 -15.08 6.44
CA VAL A 438 -17.76 -15.91 7.50
C VAL A 438 -18.89 -15.08 8.11
N ARG A 439 -20.15 -15.48 7.90
CA ARG A 439 -21.28 -14.75 8.49
C ARG A 439 -21.46 -15.19 9.93
N ALA A 440 -21.28 -14.22 10.83
CA ALA A 440 -21.70 -14.34 12.21
C ALA A 440 -23.23 -14.22 12.30
N ASN A 441 -23.85 -15.05 13.13
CA ASN A 441 -25.21 -14.85 13.63
C ASN A 441 -25.20 -13.51 14.39
N SER A 442 -26.35 -12.84 14.54
CA SER A 442 -26.42 -11.60 15.34
C SER A 442 -25.99 -11.77 16.80
N ALA A 443 -25.96 -13.00 17.31
CA ALA A 443 -25.50 -13.36 18.65
C ALA A 443 -24.03 -13.83 18.72
N SER A 444 -23.34 -14.00 17.58
CA SER A 444 -21.97 -14.51 17.56
C SER A 444 -20.96 -13.39 17.76
N LEU A 445 -19.80 -13.75 18.31
CA LEU A 445 -18.70 -12.81 18.48
C LEU A 445 -18.16 -12.32 17.12
N PRO A 446 -17.56 -11.12 17.04
CA PRO A 446 -16.98 -10.63 15.79
C PRO A 446 -15.82 -11.52 15.32
N LEU A 447 -15.76 -11.82 14.02
CA LEU A 447 -14.70 -12.62 13.40
C LEU A 447 -14.01 -11.83 12.30
N VAL A 448 -12.68 -11.93 12.24
CA VAL A 448 -11.81 -11.25 11.27
C VAL A 448 -10.95 -12.28 10.56
N VAL A 449 -10.73 -12.11 9.25
CA VAL A 449 -9.80 -12.93 8.47
C VAL A 449 -8.38 -12.39 8.69
N LEU A 450 -7.47 -13.22 9.17
CA LEU A 450 -6.05 -12.88 9.34
C LEU A 450 -5.25 -13.29 8.09
N VAL A 451 -5.44 -14.53 7.66
CA VAL A 451 -4.86 -15.08 6.43
C VAL A 451 -6.00 -15.72 5.64
N PRO A 452 -6.31 -15.24 4.42
CA PRO A 452 -7.37 -15.82 3.60
C PRO A 452 -7.23 -17.34 3.48
N ASN A 453 -8.36 -18.04 3.58
CA ASN A 453 -8.48 -19.50 3.60
C ASN A 453 -7.76 -20.26 4.74
N ASN A 454 -6.90 -19.63 5.56
CA ASN A 454 -6.06 -20.38 6.51
C ASN A 454 -6.15 -19.95 7.97
N GLN A 455 -6.40 -18.67 8.25
CA GLN A 455 -6.36 -18.17 9.61
C GLN A 455 -7.39 -17.08 9.88
N LEU A 456 -8.12 -17.23 10.98
CA LEU A 456 -9.17 -16.32 11.44
C LEU A 456 -8.93 -15.91 12.89
N ALA A 457 -9.53 -14.80 13.30
CA ALA A 457 -9.56 -14.35 14.69
C ALA A 457 -10.98 -14.03 15.12
N ILE A 458 -11.48 -14.70 16.16
CA ILE A 458 -12.72 -14.29 16.85
C ILE A 458 -12.35 -13.35 17.99
N LYS A 459 -12.94 -12.15 18.01
CA LYS A 459 -12.73 -11.15 19.06
C LYS A 459 -13.57 -11.48 20.28
N VAL A 460 -12.89 -11.79 21.39
CA VAL A 460 -13.51 -12.13 22.67
C VAL A 460 -13.42 -10.92 23.60
N PRO A 461 -14.54 -10.45 24.18
CA PRO A 461 -14.54 -9.34 25.14
C PRO A 461 -13.92 -9.75 26.48
N ALA A 462 -13.76 -8.79 27.39
CA ALA A 462 -13.38 -9.09 28.77
C ALA A 462 -14.46 -9.90 29.50
N GLY A 463 -14.07 -10.83 30.37
CA GLY A 463 -14.97 -11.71 31.11
C GLY A 463 -14.24 -12.71 32.02
N THR A 464 -15.00 -13.63 32.62
CA THR A 464 -14.52 -14.69 33.53
C THR A 464 -15.25 -16.01 33.23
N GLY A 465 -14.84 -17.12 33.85
CA GLY A 465 -15.57 -18.39 33.72
C GLY A 465 -15.21 -19.23 32.47
N ARG A 466 -15.97 -20.31 32.24
CA ARG A 466 -15.73 -21.30 31.16
C ARG A 466 -17.04 -21.75 30.50
N GLY A 467 -16.91 -22.45 29.37
CA GLY A 467 -18.04 -23.10 28.70
C GLY A 467 -18.82 -22.17 27.76
N TYR A 468 -18.23 -21.04 27.37
CA TYR A 468 -18.80 -20.17 26.36
C TYR A 468 -18.74 -20.83 24.99
N THR A 469 -19.75 -20.56 24.15
CA THR A 469 -19.79 -21.02 22.77
C THR A 469 -20.14 -19.87 21.85
N THR A 470 -19.44 -19.74 20.72
CA THR A 470 -19.80 -18.84 19.62
C THR A 470 -19.85 -19.64 18.32
N SER A 471 -20.85 -19.37 17.49
CA SER A 471 -21.12 -20.14 16.27
C SER A 471 -20.88 -19.31 15.02
N HIS A 472 -20.30 -19.90 13.99
CA HIS A 472 -20.00 -19.22 12.73
C HIS A 472 -20.32 -20.07 11.51
N TRP A 473 -20.84 -19.42 10.47
CA TRP A 473 -21.19 -20.05 9.20
C TRP A 473 -20.11 -19.87 8.14
N PHE A 474 -19.69 -20.98 7.54
CA PHE A 474 -18.74 -21.07 6.43
C PHE A 474 -19.44 -21.58 5.16
N ASP A 475 -18.77 -21.43 4.02
CA ASP A 475 -19.24 -21.88 2.69
C ASP A 475 -20.65 -21.36 2.30
N ASP A 476 -20.87 -20.05 2.41
CA ASP A 476 -22.18 -19.38 2.21
C ASP A 476 -23.33 -20.01 3.02
N ASN A 477 -23.10 -20.25 4.32
CA ASN A 477 -24.08 -20.81 5.25
C ASN A 477 -24.36 -22.31 5.05
N GLN A 478 -23.39 -23.07 4.55
CA GLN A 478 -23.52 -24.53 4.45
C GLN A 478 -22.89 -25.27 5.64
N ILE A 479 -21.85 -24.69 6.26
CA ILE A 479 -21.11 -25.32 7.35
C ILE A 479 -21.24 -24.44 8.60
N LEU A 480 -21.89 -24.95 9.65
CA LEU A 480 -21.94 -24.30 10.96
C LEU A 480 -20.90 -24.91 11.88
N TYR A 481 -20.00 -24.09 12.42
CA TYR A 481 -19.03 -24.53 13.43
C TYR A 481 -19.24 -23.79 14.75
N ASN A 482 -19.11 -24.53 15.85
CA ASN A 482 -19.24 -24.01 17.22
C ASN A 482 -17.86 -23.98 17.88
N PHE A 483 -17.39 -22.78 18.22
CA PHE A 483 -16.14 -22.59 18.95
C PHE A 483 -16.44 -22.47 20.43
N THR A 484 -15.88 -23.38 21.22
CA THR A 484 -16.00 -23.36 22.67
C THR A 484 -14.78 -22.73 23.31
N TYR A 485 -14.97 -21.81 24.25
CA TYR A 485 -13.87 -21.14 24.93
C TYR A 485 -14.15 -20.87 26.40
N GLY A 486 -13.11 -20.53 27.13
CA GLY A 486 -13.16 -20.05 28.50
C GLY A 486 -12.06 -19.04 28.77
N TYR A 487 -12.16 -18.39 29.91
CA TYR A 487 -11.11 -17.52 30.41
C TYR A 487 -10.12 -18.32 31.24
N LEU A 488 -8.85 -17.91 31.22
CA LEU A 488 -7.79 -18.51 32.02
C LEU A 488 -8.15 -18.46 33.53
N PRO A 489 -7.72 -19.46 34.32
CA PRO A 489 -7.92 -19.44 35.77
C PRO A 489 -7.13 -18.28 36.42
N PRO A 490 -7.57 -17.80 37.59
CA PRO A 490 -6.84 -16.78 38.32
C PRO A 490 -5.42 -17.27 38.68
N VAL A 491 -4.46 -16.35 38.73
CA VAL A 491 -3.10 -16.60 39.23
C VAL A 491 -2.75 -15.48 40.18
N VAL A 492 -2.22 -15.83 41.35
CA VAL A 492 -1.69 -14.85 42.30
C VAL A 492 -0.18 -14.90 42.28
N ASP A 493 0.43 -13.76 41.97
CA ASP A 493 1.88 -13.60 41.88
C ASP A 493 2.45 -13.08 43.20
N SER A 494 1.76 -12.14 43.85
CA SER A 494 2.21 -11.54 45.12
C SER A 494 1.07 -11.02 45.97
N ILE A 495 1.34 -10.92 47.28
CA ILE A 495 0.49 -10.28 48.27
C ILE A 495 1.34 -9.36 49.14
N VAL A 496 0.95 -8.10 49.21
CA VAL A 496 1.75 -7.00 49.76
C VAL A 496 0.92 -6.17 50.72
N ILE A 497 1.53 -5.78 51.84
CA ILE A 497 1.07 -4.70 52.71
C ILE A 497 2.00 -3.52 52.46
N LEU A 498 1.47 -2.37 52.06
CA LEU A 498 2.26 -1.15 51.87
C LEU A 498 2.27 -0.34 53.16
N ASP A 499 3.47 -0.07 53.67
CA ASP A 499 3.70 0.57 54.98
C ASP A 499 3.18 2.02 55.05
N ASP A 500 3.02 2.72 53.92
CA ASP A 500 2.69 4.15 53.91
C ASP A 500 1.19 4.48 54.08
N ASN A 501 0.27 3.49 53.99
CA ASN A 501 -1.18 3.74 54.06
C ASN A 501 -2.00 2.75 54.92
N GLU A 502 -1.40 1.69 55.49
CA GLU A 502 -1.89 0.70 56.49
C GLU A 502 -3.36 0.18 56.40
N THR A 503 -4.14 0.53 55.39
CA THR A 503 -5.61 0.34 55.38
C THR A 503 -6.06 -0.81 54.49
N SER A 504 -5.17 -1.31 53.63
CA SER A 504 -5.50 -2.34 52.65
C SER A 504 -4.35 -3.30 52.39
N ILE A 505 -4.69 -4.52 51.97
CA ILE A 505 -3.77 -5.54 51.45
C ILE A 505 -3.94 -5.61 49.94
N PHE A 506 -2.83 -5.62 49.20
CA PHE A 506 -2.80 -5.66 47.74
C PHE A 506 -2.40 -7.06 47.27
N ILE A 507 -3.20 -7.64 46.38
CA ILE A 507 -2.98 -8.97 45.83
C ILE A 507 -2.85 -8.80 44.31
N SER A 508 -1.63 -8.99 43.81
CA SER A 508 -1.31 -8.80 42.40
C SER A 508 -1.15 -10.14 41.69
N GLY A 509 -1.59 -10.19 40.44
CA GLY A 509 -1.44 -11.35 39.57
C GLY A 509 -2.20 -11.19 38.28
N SER A 510 -2.90 -12.24 37.83
CA SER A 510 -3.61 -12.22 36.56
C SER A 510 -4.92 -13.00 36.59
N ASN A 511 -5.78 -12.69 35.62
CA ASN A 511 -7.05 -13.39 35.37
C ASN A 511 -8.10 -13.28 36.48
N TYR A 512 -8.17 -12.13 37.14
CA TYR A 512 -9.15 -11.88 38.21
C TYR A 512 -10.52 -11.43 37.70
N GLY A 513 -10.59 -10.90 36.48
CA GLY A 513 -11.79 -10.21 35.99
C GLY A 513 -12.03 -8.87 36.68
N ILE A 514 -13.22 -8.29 36.48
CA ILE A 514 -13.59 -6.97 37.03
C ILE A 514 -14.83 -7.02 37.93
N ASN A 515 -15.53 -8.16 37.98
CA ASN A 515 -16.78 -8.27 38.71
C ASN A 515 -16.55 -8.96 40.05
N SER A 516 -16.54 -8.19 41.14
CA SER A 516 -16.33 -8.70 42.49
C SER A 516 -17.41 -9.70 42.93
N THR A 517 -18.62 -9.68 42.36
CA THR A 517 -19.69 -10.64 42.74
C THR A 517 -19.40 -12.07 42.29
N LEU A 518 -18.45 -12.26 41.37
CA LEU A 518 -18.03 -13.57 40.87
C LEU A 518 -16.70 -14.04 41.49
N VAL A 519 -16.16 -13.26 42.44
CA VAL A 519 -14.85 -13.53 43.04
C VAL A 519 -14.98 -13.73 44.54
N THR A 520 -14.46 -14.86 45.01
CA THR A 520 -14.35 -15.18 46.43
C THR A 520 -12.88 -15.34 46.77
N LEU A 521 -12.41 -14.56 47.74
CA LEU A 521 -11.06 -14.67 48.29
C LEU A 521 -11.14 -15.19 49.72
N SER A 522 -10.39 -16.24 50.01
CA SER A 522 -10.18 -16.73 51.36
C SER A 522 -8.68 -16.81 51.68
N ILE A 523 -8.29 -16.35 52.87
CA ILE A 523 -6.94 -16.47 53.41
C ILE A 523 -7.02 -17.27 54.70
N ASN A 524 -6.22 -18.33 54.82
CA ASN A 524 -6.26 -19.27 55.96
C ASN A 524 -7.68 -19.82 56.22
N ASN A 525 -8.43 -20.07 55.14
CA ASN A 525 -9.84 -20.50 55.15
C ASN A 525 -10.85 -19.48 55.68
N VAL A 526 -10.45 -18.24 55.96
CA VAL A 526 -11.34 -17.13 56.31
C VAL A 526 -11.65 -16.32 55.05
N GLN A 527 -12.92 -16.06 54.76
CA GLN A 527 -13.33 -15.28 53.60
C GLN A 527 -13.13 -13.77 53.86
N HIS A 528 -12.57 -13.06 52.89
CA HIS A 528 -12.34 -11.60 52.96
C HIS A 528 -13.23 -10.84 51.98
N GLU A 529 -13.66 -9.64 52.39
CA GLU A 529 -14.40 -8.72 51.52
C GLU A 529 -13.44 -8.01 50.54
N ILE A 530 -13.84 -7.94 49.27
CA ILE A 530 -13.07 -7.29 48.21
C ILE A 530 -13.49 -5.82 48.09
N GLN A 531 -12.58 -4.90 48.38
CA GLN A 531 -12.78 -3.45 48.22
C GLN A 531 -12.67 -3.02 46.75
N PHE A 532 -11.70 -3.58 46.04
CA PHE A 532 -11.44 -3.26 44.64
C PHE A 532 -10.95 -4.51 43.91
N ILE A 533 -11.35 -4.65 42.65
CA ILE A 533 -10.87 -5.69 41.76
C ILE A 533 -10.76 -5.17 40.33
N ASN A 534 -9.66 -5.53 39.69
CA ASN A 534 -9.52 -5.51 38.24
C ASN A 534 -8.76 -6.78 37.80
N HIS A 535 -8.49 -6.91 36.50
CA HIS A 535 -7.90 -8.11 35.91
C HIS A 535 -6.59 -8.61 36.54
N THR A 536 -5.84 -7.75 37.23
CA THR A 536 -4.51 -8.05 37.77
C THR A 536 -4.32 -7.66 39.23
N LEU A 537 -5.30 -6.99 39.85
CA LEU A 537 -5.20 -6.48 41.21
C LEU A 537 -6.50 -6.70 41.98
N ILE A 538 -6.38 -7.26 43.18
CA ILE A 538 -7.41 -7.29 44.21
C ILE A 538 -6.91 -6.47 45.40
N THR A 539 -7.81 -5.70 46.01
CA THR A 539 -7.55 -4.97 47.25
C THR A 539 -8.60 -5.38 48.28
N ILE A 540 -8.15 -5.72 49.48
CA ILE A 540 -9.01 -6.03 50.63
C ILE A 540 -8.66 -5.10 51.80
N PRO A 541 -9.57 -4.90 52.79
CA PRO A 541 -9.27 -4.15 53.99
C PRO A 541 -8.13 -4.81 54.78
N ARG A 542 -7.39 -4.00 55.55
CA ARG A 542 -6.37 -4.49 56.48
C ARG A 542 -6.99 -5.43 57.52
N ASP A 543 -6.46 -6.65 57.60
CA ASP A 543 -6.75 -7.59 58.69
C ASP A 543 -5.58 -7.61 59.70
N SER A 544 -5.85 -7.30 60.97
CA SER A 544 -4.84 -7.31 62.04
C SER A 544 -4.18 -8.67 62.25
N GLU A 545 -4.80 -9.77 61.83
CA GLU A 545 -4.27 -11.13 61.96
C GLU A 545 -3.29 -11.52 60.84
N LEU A 546 -3.15 -10.70 59.80
CA LEU A 546 -2.26 -10.94 58.66
C LEU A 546 -1.05 -10.02 58.72
N GLY A 547 0.14 -10.51 59.06
CA GLY A 547 1.37 -9.72 59.18
C GLY A 547 2.34 -9.88 58.01
N SER A 548 3.20 -8.89 57.77
CA SER A 548 4.34 -9.06 56.84
C SER A 548 5.27 -10.17 57.34
N GLY A 549 5.80 -10.97 56.41
CA GLY A 549 6.60 -12.16 56.67
C GLY A 549 5.80 -13.41 57.05
N GLN A 550 4.47 -13.31 57.17
CA GLN A 550 3.61 -14.45 57.50
C GLN A 550 3.35 -15.34 56.28
N GLU A 551 3.47 -16.64 56.47
CA GLU A 551 3.04 -17.65 55.52
C GLU A 551 1.51 -17.87 55.63
N ILE A 552 0.82 -17.79 54.51
CA ILE A 552 -0.64 -17.88 54.42
C ILE A 552 -1.07 -18.87 53.35
N LEU A 553 -2.22 -19.52 53.56
CA LEU A 553 -2.91 -20.28 52.52
C LEU A 553 -3.91 -19.38 51.82
N ILE A 554 -3.67 -19.03 50.55
CA ILE A 554 -4.61 -18.26 49.75
C ILE A 554 -5.45 -19.19 48.88
N THR A 555 -6.76 -18.99 48.89
CA THR A 555 -7.69 -19.60 47.93
C THR A 555 -8.48 -18.50 47.25
N LEU A 556 -8.31 -18.37 45.95
CA LEU A 556 -9.00 -17.40 45.11
C LEU A 556 -9.89 -18.13 44.11
N LEU A 557 -11.19 -17.92 44.19
CA LEU A 557 -12.19 -18.45 43.26
C LEU A 557 -12.70 -17.32 42.38
N VAL A 558 -12.60 -17.47 41.06
CA VAL A 558 -13.12 -16.54 40.05
C VAL A 558 -14.04 -17.33 39.12
N ASP A 559 -15.34 -17.13 39.28
CA ASP A 559 -16.39 -17.67 38.39
C ASP A 559 -16.24 -19.19 38.14
N GLY A 560 -16.13 -19.95 39.24
CA GLY A 560 -15.97 -21.40 39.24
C GLY A 560 -14.55 -21.91 38.97
N GLN A 561 -13.56 -21.03 38.76
CA GLN A 561 -12.14 -21.39 38.59
C GLN A 561 -11.33 -21.02 39.82
N SER A 562 -10.45 -21.90 40.29
CA SER A 562 -9.70 -21.68 41.53
C SER A 562 -8.20 -21.56 41.34
N PHE A 563 -7.59 -20.75 42.20
CA PHE A 563 -6.18 -20.74 42.52
C PHE A 563 -6.03 -21.06 44.01
N ASN A 564 -5.09 -21.96 44.35
CA ASN A 564 -4.79 -22.30 45.73
C ASN A 564 -3.29 -22.46 45.90
N ALA A 565 -2.69 -21.69 46.80
CA ALA A 565 -1.25 -21.74 47.07
C ALA A 565 -0.92 -21.26 48.48
N THR A 566 0.24 -21.67 48.96
CA THR A 566 0.85 -21.10 50.16
C THR A 566 1.81 -19.97 49.75
N MET A 567 1.70 -18.80 50.38
CA MET A 567 2.46 -17.60 50.01
C MET A 567 2.91 -16.82 51.24
N ILE A 568 3.94 -15.98 51.10
CA ILE A 568 4.41 -15.09 52.17
C ILE A 568 3.94 -13.66 51.89
N ILE A 569 3.38 -12.98 52.90
CA ILE A 569 3.02 -11.57 52.81
C ILE A 569 4.28 -10.70 52.83
N GLN A 570 4.42 -9.82 51.84
CA GLN A 570 5.57 -8.92 51.72
C GLN A 570 5.24 -7.51 52.24
N SER A 571 6.24 -6.78 52.74
CA SER A 571 6.10 -5.39 53.21
C SER A 571 6.27 -4.34 52.12
N ASP A 572 6.57 -4.74 50.87
CA ASP A 572 6.67 -3.82 49.75
C ASP A 572 6.50 -4.57 48.42
N PHE A 573 6.26 -3.85 47.31
CA PHE A 573 6.32 -4.45 45.97
C PHE A 573 7.77 -4.81 45.66
N ALA A 574 8.25 -5.95 46.14
CA ALA A 574 9.49 -6.51 45.67
C ALA A 574 9.39 -6.66 44.15
N SER A 575 10.31 -6.05 43.40
CA SER A 575 10.45 -6.29 41.96
C SER A 575 10.50 -7.80 41.74
N PRO A 576 9.85 -8.35 40.69
CA PRO A 576 9.79 -9.79 40.50
C PRO A 576 11.21 -10.35 40.44
N SER A 577 11.63 -11.07 41.49
CA SER A 577 12.84 -11.86 41.47
C SER A 577 12.60 -13.01 40.49
N ILE A 578 13.09 -12.85 39.26
CA ILE A 578 13.17 -13.92 38.28
C ILE A 578 14.12 -14.97 38.85
N SER A 579 13.56 -15.99 39.47
CA SER A 579 14.27 -17.21 39.86
C SER A 579 13.42 -18.42 39.53
N ILE A 580 13.25 -18.70 38.23
CA ILE A 580 13.27 -20.05 37.63
C ILE A 580 13.68 -19.86 36.17
N TYR A 581 14.95 -20.13 35.87
CA TYR A 581 15.38 -20.67 34.57
C TYR A 581 16.53 -21.63 34.87
N GLN A 582 16.20 -22.88 35.14
CA GLN A 582 17.10 -23.99 34.87
C GLN A 582 16.40 -24.96 33.92
N GLN A 583 17.11 -25.21 32.81
CA GLN A 583 16.89 -26.22 31.78
C GLN A 583 15.68 -26.04 30.85
N LEU A 584 15.87 -25.20 29.83
CA LEU A 584 15.46 -25.54 28.46
C LEU A 584 16.63 -25.25 27.50
N SER A 585 16.90 -26.20 26.62
CA SER A 585 18.02 -26.21 25.69
C SER A 585 17.99 -25.03 24.71
N THR A 586 19.18 -24.62 24.27
CA THR A 586 19.48 -23.44 23.45
C THR A 586 18.95 -23.46 22.01
N SER A 587 17.93 -24.26 21.67
CA SER A 587 17.35 -24.31 20.32
C SER A 587 16.08 -23.46 20.12
N ASN A 588 15.45 -22.95 21.18
CA ASN A 588 14.15 -22.28 21.08
C ASN A 588 14.15 -20.77 21.41
N LEU A 589 15.31 -20.16 21.67
CA LEU A 589 15.40 -18.73 22.01
C LEU A 589 15.19 -17.81 20.78
N PHE A 590 15.45 -18.31 19.56
CA PHE A 590 15.29 -17.53 18.33
C PHE A 590 13.83 -17.37 17.89
N THR A 591 12.96 -18.31 18.24
CA THR A 591 11.54 -18.28 17.83
C THR A 591 10.69 -17.40 18.75
N PHE A 592 11.10 -17.20 20.01
CA PHE A 592 10.34 -16.44 20.99
C PHE A 592 10.59 -14.92 20.92
N ILE A 593 11.81 -14.50 20.57
CA ILE A 593 12.15 -13.06 20.41
C ILE A 593 11.45 -12.46 19.17
N PHE A 594 11.11 -13.27 18.17
CA PHE A 594 10.42 -12.80 16.97
C PHE A 594 8.92 -12.50 17.20
N ILE A 595 8.29 -13.13 18.20
CA ILE A 595 6.86 -12.92 18.49
C ILE A 595 6.64 -11.64 19.31
N ILE A 596 7.57 -11.28 20.20
CA ILE A 596 7.45 -10.07 21.05
C ILE A 596 7.72 -8.77 20.24
N LEU A 597 8.52 -8.83 19.17
CA LEU A 597 8.77 -7.67 18.31
C LEU A 597 7.62 -7.35 17.34
N ILE A 598 6.72 -8.29 17.06
CA ILE A 598 5.56 -8.07 16.18
C ILE A 598 4.37 -7.47 16.95
N LEU A 599 4.29 -7.65 18.27
CA LEU A 599 3.17 -7.15 19.09
C LEU A 599 3.28 -5.67 19.51
N ASN A 600 4.40 -4.99 19.25
CA ASN A 600 4.57 -3.56 19.54
C ASN A 600 4.50 -2.64 18.30
N VAL A 601 4.10 -3.17 17.14
CA VAL A 601 3.82 -2.37 15.94
C VAL A 601 2.56 -2.88 15.25
N VAL A 602 1.39 -2.73 15.89
CA VAL A 602 0.07 -2.58 15.25
C VAL A 602 -0.78 -1.66 16.11
#